data_AF-A0A1G0VC37-F1
#
_entry.id   AF-A0A1G0VC37-F1
#
_cell.length_a   1.000
_cell.length_b   1.000
_cell.length_c   1.000
_cell.angle_alpha   90.00
_cell.angle_beta   90.00
_cell.angle_gamma   90.00
#
_symmetry.space_group_name_H-M   'P 1'
#
loop_
_entity.id
_entity.type
_entity.pdbx_description
1 polymer ?
#
loop_
_entity_poly.entity_id
_entity_poly.type
_entity_poly.pdbx_seq_one_letter_code
_entity_poly.pdbx_strand_id
1 'polypeptide(L)'
;MKGLKNLTILICFALFIFSCSQPNEIDKPVEKAKPKYAIPDSIIYKSNMVIISKVGLAFFNSYIKLDSNSSKFSLPDSFCIKNPSSCAEYLARPYYHMAYKFTPAGCEDYKNFIEIVVDTNGVVVPSRPVFGIPDCPNNNCWGSFQIIEKEKAVEIARQNGLEEGIKEWRVSFHFYAGTFNNYVWEINNTLMEDKSVPGQYMAKGKTFLVNAMDGSIFKISNWTMVT
;
A
#
# COMPACT_ATOMS: atom_id res chain seq x y z
N MET A 1 -79.40 -24.08 -1.28
CA MET A 1 -80.43 -23.10 -0.85
C MET A 1 -80.27 -22.86 0.64
N LYS A 2 -80.20 -21.58 1.05
CA LYS A 2 -80.07 -21.06 2.44
C LYS A 2 -78.66 -21.29 3.02
N GLY A 3 -77.89 -20.31 3.46
CA GLY A 3 -78.14 -18.92 3.81
C GLY A 3 -77.25 -18.63 5.01
N LEU A 4 -76.09 -18.00 4.80
CA LEU A 4 -75.15 -17.70 5.88
C LEU A 4 -75.47 -16.31 6.43
N LYS A 5 -75.94 -16.29 7.67
CA LYS A 5 -76.34 -15.10 8.43
C LYS A 5 -75.13 -14.48 9.15
N ASN A 6 -75.08 -13.15 9.09
CA ASN A 6 -74.71 -12.16 10.12
C ASN A 6 -73.87 -12.65 11.31
N LEU A 7 -72.64 -12.19 11.49
CA LEU A 7 -72.25 -10.85 11.98
C LEU A 7 -72.81 -10.55 13.37
N THR A 8 -72.05 -10.89 14.41
CA THR A 8 -71.99 -10.16 15.68
C THR A 8 -70.66 -10.53 16.35
N ILE A 9 -69.67 -9.63 16.36
CA ILE A 9 -68.50 -9.75 17.24
C ILE A 9 -68.44 -8.52 18.13
N LEU A 10 -68.32 -8.87 19.41
CA LEU A 10 -68.40 -8.11 20.63
C LEU A 10 -67.23 -7.12 20.74
N ILE A 11 -67.55 -5.88 21.12
CA ILE A 11 -66.60 -4.82 21.45
C ILE A 11 -66.03 -5.12 22.84
N CYS A 12 -64.75 -5.48 22.93
CA CYS A 12 -64.00 -5.49 24.19
C CYS A 12 -63.11 -4.26 24.27
N PHE A 13 -63.49 -3.36 25.18
CA PHE A 13 -62.68 -2.30 25.74
C PHE A 13 -61.38 -2.87 26.34
N ALA A 14 -60.24 -2.44 25.83
CA ALA A 14 -58.95 -2.54 26.53
C ALA A 14 -58.31 -1.14 26.56
N LEU A 15 -58.38 -0.52 27.72
CA LEU A 15 -57.62 0.67 28.10
C LEU A 15 -56.12 0.31 28.11
N PHE A 16 -55.40 0.71 27.07
CA PHE A 16 -53.94 0.80 27.10
C PHE A 16 -53.55 2.28 27.08
N ILE A 17 -53.22 2.79 28.27
CA ILE A 17 -52.43 4.00 28.46
C ILE A 17 -51.00 3.68 28.03
N PHE A 18 -50.70 3.95 26.76
CA PHE A 18 -49.33 4.08 26.28
C PHE A 18 -49.01 5.57 26.17
N SER A 19 -48.20 6.05 27.11
CA SER A 19 -47.42 7.27 26.91
C SER A 19 -46.44 7.02 25.77
N CYS A 20 -46.69 7.64 24.61
CA CYS A 20 -45.65 7.82 23.61
C CYS A 20 -45.20 9.28 23.65
N SER A 21 -43.97 9.43 24.13
CA SER A 21 -43.12 10.60 24.03
C SER A 21 -43.12 11.19 22.62
N GLN A 22 -42.88 12.50 22.55
CA GLN A 22 -42.81 13.26 21.31
C GLN A 22 -41.88 12.59 20.28
N PRO A 23 -42.18 12.72 18.97
CA PRO A 23 -41.31 12.22 17.93
C PRO A 23 -40.00 13.00 17.99
N ASN A 24 -38.92 12.31 18.38
CA ASN A 24 -37.57 12.81 18.19
C ASN A 24 -37.38 13.08 16.69
N GLU A 25 -36.76 14.24 16.42
CA GLU A 25 -36.25 14.63 15.12
C GLU A 25 -35.64 13.44 14.41
N ILE A 26 -36.14 13.21 13.20
CA ILE A 26 -35.61 12.26 12.23
C ILE A 26 -34.11 12.58 12.09
N ASP A 27 -33.28 11.64 12.53
CA ASP A 27 -31.86 11.58 12.19
C ASP A 27 -31.72 11.73 10.68
N LYS A 28 -31.36 12.94 10.25
CA LYS A 28 -30.83 13.13 8.91
C LYS A 28 -29.61 12.21 8.82
N PRO A 29 -29.48 11.35 7.81
CA PRO A 29 -28.26 10.61 7.61
C PRO A 29 -27.14 11.63 7.57
N VAL A 30 -26.18 11.51 8.51
CA VAL A 30 -24.98 12.34 8.55
C VAL A 30 -24.36 12.25 7.17
N GLU A 31 -24.50 13.32 6.39
CA GLU A 31 -23.84 13.46 5.11
C GLU A 31 -22.35 13.34 5.41
N LYS A 32 -21.74 12.21 5.00
CA LYS A 32 -20.29 12.02 5.11
C LYS A 32 -19.66 13.24 4.47
N ALA A 33 -19.06 14.09 5.29
CA ALA A 33 -18.43 15.32 4.83
C ALA A 33 -17.51 14.96 3.65
N LYS A 34 -17.82 15.50 2.47
CA LYS A 34 -16.95 15.37 1.31
C LYS A 34 -15.55 15.85 1.72
N PRO A 35 -14.47 15.14 1.38
CA PRO A 35 -13.12 15.57 1.72
C PRO A 35 -12.94 17.01 1.24
N LYS A 36 -12.53 17.89 2.16
CA LYS A 36 -12.64 19.36 2.06
C LYS A 36 -11.92 19.95 0.84
N TYR A 37 -11.08 19.18 0.14
CA TYR A 37 -10.45 19.54 -1.12
C TYR A 37 -10.30 18.30 -2.01
N ALA A 38 -11.05 18.23 -3.10
CA ALA A 38 -10.80 17.24 -4.15
C ALA A 38 -9.45 17.55 -4.84
N ILE A 39 -8.70 16.51 -5.19
CA ILE A 39 -7.43 16.67 -5.91
C ILE A 39 -7.75 16.98 -7.38
N PRO A 40 -7.23 18.09 -7.96
CA PRO A 40 -7.50 18.41 -9.35
C PRO A 40 -6.93 17.36 -10.31
N ASP A 41 -7.64 17.10 -11.41
CA ASP A 41 -7.19 16.15 -12.45
C ASP A 41 -5.82 16.52 -13.03
N SER A 42 -5.49 17.81 -13.09
CA SER A 42 -4.18 18.29 -13.53
C SER A 42 -3.04 17.83 -12.61
N ILE A 43 -3.28 17.75 -11.30
CA ILE A 43 -2.31 17.25 -10.32
C ILE A 43 -2.15 15.74 -10.45
N ILE A 44 -3.27 15.02 -10.61
CA ILE A 44 -3.27 13.57 -10.85
C ILE A 44 -2.48 13.25 -12.12
N TYR A 45 -2.80 13.93 -13.23
CA TYR A 45 -2.14 13.74 -14.51
C TYR A 45 -0.63 13.99 -14.42
N LYS A 46 -0.20 15.13 -13.86
CA LYS A 46 1.24 15.43 -13.71
C LYS A 46 1.96 14.41 -12.83
N SER A 47 1.34 13.99 -11.73
CA SER A 47 1.90 12.98 -10.83
C SER A 47 2.05 11.62 -11.53
N ASN A 48 1.04 11.21 -12.32
CA ASN A 48 1.11 10.01 -13.15
C ASN A 48 2.26 10.10 -14.16
N MET A 49 2.43 11.24 -14.82
CA MET A 49 3.51 11.43 -15.80
C MET A 49 4.90 11.31 -15.17
N VAL A 50 5.08 11.74 -13.92
CA VAL A 50 6.34 11.53 -13.20
C VAL A 50 6.61 10.04 -12.99
N ILE A 51 5.61 9.28 -12.53
CA ILE A 51 5.73 7.83 -12.33
C ILE A 51 6.00 7.14 -13.67
N ILE A 52 5.19 7.43 -14.71
CA ILE A 52 5.34 6.88 -16.05
C ILE A 52 6.72 7.17 -16.64
N SER A 53 7.29 8.36 -16.41
CA SER A 53 8.64 8.68 -16.90
C SER A 53 9.73 7.78 -16.31
N LYS A 54 9.51 7.22 -15.11
CA LYS A 54 10.47 6.32 -14.43
C LYS A 54 10.31 4.86 -14.83
N VAL A 55 9.09 4.36 -14.97
CA VAL A 55 8.81 2.91 -15.17
C VAL A 55 8.18 2.56 -16.50
N GLY A 56 7.80 3.55 -17.30
CA GLY A 56 7.09 3.38 -18.56
C GLY A 56 5.57 3.20 -18.38
N LEU A 57 4.83 3.49 -19.46
CA LEU A 57 3.36 3.49 -19.45
C LEU A 57 2.78 2.08 -19.25
N ALA A 58 3.40 1.05 -19.85
CA ALA A 58 2.92 -0.31 -19.75
C ALA A 58 2.95 -0.82 -18.30
N PHE A 59 4.07 -0.61 -17.58
CA PHE A 59 4.19 -0.99 -16.17
C PHE A 59 3.19 -0.22 -15.29
N PHE A 60 3.07 1.09 -15.51
CA PHE A 60 2.12 1.92 -14.79
C PHE A 60 0.69 1.38 -14.91
N ASN A 61 0.23 1.13 -16.14
CA ASN A 61 -1.12 0.64 -16.39
C ASN A 61 -1.37 -0.77 -15.82
N SER A 62 -0.35 -1.62 -15.83
CA SER A 62 -0.47 -3.00 -15.34
C SER A 62 -0.52 -3.10 -13.83
N TYR A 63 0.29 -2.30 -13.12
CA TYR A 63 0.55 -2.56 -11.70
C TYR A 63 0.27 -1.39 -10.76
N ILE A 64 0.12 -0.16 -11.28
CA ILE A 64 0.01 1.04 -10.45
C ILE A 64 -1.39 1.62 -10.56
N LYS A 65 -2.03 1.87 -9.41
CA LYS A 65 -3.34 2.53 -9.35
C LYS A 65 -3.31 3.64 -8.32
N LEU A 66 -3.87 4.80 -8.66
CA LEU A 66 -4.01 5.91 -7.71
C LEU A 66 -4.81 5.44 -6.48
N ASP A 67 -4.26 5.66 -5.28
CA ASP A 67 -4.98 5.49 -4.03
C ASP A 67 -5.62 6.82 -3.63
N SER A 68 -6.83 7.06 -4.10
CA SER A 68 -7.55 8.31 -3.81
C SER A 68 -7.90 8.46 -2.32
N ASN A 69 -7.94 7.37 -1.55
CA ASN A 69 -8.24 7.42 -0.11
C ASN A 69 -7.01 7.86 0.70
N SER A 70 -5.82 7.50 0.22
CA SER A 70 -4.53 7.85 0.86
C SER A 70 -3.93 9.14 0.31
N SER A 71 -4.39 9.59 -0.86
CA SER A 71 -3.98 10.85 -1.47
C SER A 71 -4.74 12.03 -0.86
N LYS A 72 -4.06 13.15 -0.61
CA LYS A 72 -4.68 14.33 0.02
C LYS A 72 -3.97 15.62 -0.30
N PHE A 73 -4.74 16.71 -0.31
CA PHE A 73 -4.21 18.06 -0.16
C PHE A 73 -3.88 18.35 1.30
N SER A 74 -2.77 19.05 1.55
CA SER A 74 -2.37 19.49 2.87
C SER A 74 -2.09 20.99 2.86
N LEU A 75 -2.65 21.70 3.84
CA LEU A 75 -2.33 23.09 4.11
C LEU A 75 -0.94 23.20 4.76
N PRO A 76 -0.30 24.39 4.68
CA PRO A 76 0.93 24.65 5.40
C PRO A 76 0.82 24.34 6.89
N ASP A 77 1.86 23.72 7.45
CA ASP A 77 1.98 23.56 8.88
C ASP A 77 2.37 24.89 9.54
N SER A 78 1.57 25.34 10.52
CA SER A 78 1.75 26.64 11.16
C SER A 78 3.06 26.77 11.95
N PHE A 79 3.59 25.66 12.48
CA PHE A 79 4.89 25.64 13.15
C PHE A 79 6.00 25.77 12.12
N CYS A 80 5.90 25.07 10.98
CA CYS A 80 6.88 25.13 9.90
C CYS A 80 6.92 26.49 9.19
N ILE A 81 5.79 27.21 9.11
CA ILE A 81 5.79 28.61 8.63
C ILE A 81 6.61 29.51 9.56
N LYS A 82 6.47 29.35 10.88
CA LYS A 82 7.15 30.19 11.88
C LYS A 82 8.62 29.79 12.08
N ASN A 83 8.94 28.51 11.87
CA ASN A 83 10.26 27.93 12.10
C ASN A 83 10.75 27.17 10.86
N PRO A 84 10.97 27.86 9.73
CA PRO A 84 11.27 27.20 8.45
C PRO A 84 12.55 26.36 8.48
N SER A 85 13.54 26.73 9.31
CA SER A 85 14.78 25.96 9.48
C SER A 85 14.61 24.65 10.26
N SER A 86 13.46 24.44 10.91
CA SER A 86 13.18 23.25 11.72
C SER A 86 12.31 22.22 11.01
N CYS A 87 11.90 22.49 9.77
CA CYS A 87 11.03 21.63 8.98
C CYS A 87 11.57 21.38 7.57
N ALA A 88 11.05 20.35 6.91
CA ALA A 88 11.18 20.24 5.47
C ALA A 88 10.44 21.40 4.78
N GLU A 89 11.07 22.04 3.78
CA GLU A 89 10.57 23.26 3.13
C GLU A 89 9.12 23.16 2.66
N TYR A 90 8.72 22.02 2.09
CA TYR A 90 7.39 21.83 1.53
C TYR A 90 6.27 21.87 2.57
N LEU A 91 6.58 21.62 3.85
CA LEU A 91 5.58 21.71 4.93
C LEU A 91 5.17 23.15 5.23
N ALA A 92 5.97 24.14 4.81
CA ALA A 92 5.64 25.56 4.97
C ALA A 92 4.74 26.11 3.83
N ARG A 93 4.35 25.28 2.86
CA ARG A 93 3.51 25.66 1.71
C ARG A 93 2.39 24.63 1.50
N PRO A 94 1.30 24.97 0.79
CA PRO A 94 0.30 23.98 0.44
C PRO A 94 0.88 22.97 -0.54
N TYR A 95 0.54 21.69 -0.39
CA TYR A 95 1.05 20.61 -1.23
C TYR A 95 0.04 19.48 -1.37
N TYR A 96 0.25 18.64 -2.37
CA TYR A 96 -0.46 17.38 -2.54
C TYR A 96 0.46 16.22 -2.19
N HIS A 97 -0.05 15.34 -1.32
CA HIS A 97 0.51 14.02 -1.10
C HIS A 97 -0.26 13.03 -1.96
N MET A 98 0.41 12.44 -2.94
CA MET A 98 -0.20 11.48 -3.85
C MET A 98 0.33 10.10 -3.51
N ALA A 99 -0.58 9.18 -3.25
CA ALA A 99 -0.28 7.79 -2.94
C ALA A 99 -0.86 6.89 -4.02
N TYR A 100 -0.13 5.84 -4.38
CA TYR A 100 -0.54 4.86 -5.36
C TYR A 100 -0.36 3.46 -4.80
N LYS A 101 -1.30 2.57 -5.08
CA LYS A 101 -1.17 1.14 -4.83
C LYS A 101 -0.33 0.54 -5.94
N PHE A 102 0.65 -0.26 -5.54
CA PHE A 102 1.41 -1.10 -6.45
C PHE A 102 1.03 -2.56 -6.20
N THR A 103 0.52 -3.22 -7.24
CA THR A 103 0.03 -4.60 -7.19
C THR A 103 0.68 -5.40 -8.31
N PRO A 104 1.87 -5.99 -8.07
CA PRO A 104 2.49 -6.84 -9.08
C PRO A 104 1.71 -8.16 -9.23
N ALA A 105 1.73 -8.71 -10.44
CA ALA A 105 1.05 -9.97 -10.73
C ALA A 105 1.60 -11.11 -9.84
N GLY A 106 0.72 -11.94 -9.28
CA GLY A 106 1.11 -13.04 -8.39
C GLY A 106 1.48 -12.63 -6.96
N CYS A 107 1.31 -11.35 -6.60
CA CYS A 107 1.48 -10.85 -5.24
C CYS A 107 0.31 -9.92 -4.85
N GLU A 108 -0.91 -10.42 -4.97
CA GLU A 108 -2.13 -9.62 -4.75
C GLU A 108 -2.23 -9.06 -3.32
N ASP A 109 -1.61 -9.76 -2.35
CA ASP A 109 -1.56 -9.35 -0.94
C ASP A 109 -0.45 -8.32 -0.64
N TYR A 110 0.34 -7.93 -1.63
CA TYR A 110 1.42 -6.97 -1.42
C TYR A 110 0.88 -5.55 -1.20
N LYS A 111 1.20 -5.00 -0.02
CA LYS A 111 0.72 -3.68 0.43
C LYS A 111 1.87 -2.68 0.53
N ASN A 112 2.50 -2.36 -0.60
CA ASN A 112 3.33 -1.16 -0.65
C ASN A 112 2.69 -0.07 -1.49
N PHE A 113 3.07 1.15 -1.14
CA PHE A 113 2.62 2.35 -1.80
C PHE A 113 3.79 3.05 -2.50
N ILE A 114 3.46 3.67 -3.63
CA ILE A 114 4.32 4.68 -4.25
C ILE A 114 3.84 6.02 -3.74
N GLU A 115 4.76 6.85 -3.29
CA GLU A 115 4.48 8.17 -2.74
C GLU A 115 5.18 9.25 -3.55
N ILE A 116 4.45 10.32 -3.85
CA ILE A 116 4.98 11.52 -4.49
C ILE A 116 4.37 12.75 -3.83
N VAL A 117 5.23 13.71 -3.51
CA VAL A 117 4.82 15.01 -2.99
C VAL A 117 5.03 16.04 -4.09
N VAL A 118 3.95 16.74 -4.43
CA VAL A 118 3.95 17.79 -5.44
C VAL A 118 3.39 19.09 -4.87
N ASP A 119 3.84 20.22 -5.41
CA ASP A 119 3.29 21.52 -5.08
C ASP A 119 1.88 21.73 -5.69
N THR A 120 1.30 22.91 -5.49
CA THR A 120 -0.01 23.27 -6.05
C THR A 120 -0.06 23.36 -7.58
N ASN A 121 1.09 23.35 -8.25
CA ASN A 121 1.21 23.32 -9.71
C ASN A 121 1.47 21.90 -10.24
N GLY A 122 1.60 20.90 -9.37
CA GLY A 122 1.92 19.53 -9.72
C GLY A 122 3.40 19.29 -10.01
N VAL A 123 4.29 20.18 -9.54
CA VAL A 123 5.75 20.03 -9.65
C VAL A 123 6.25 19.24 -8.44
N VAL A 124 7.11 18.24 -8.68
CA VAL A 124 7.70 17.41 -7.62
C VAL A 124 8.53 18.25 -6.67
N VAL A 125 8.31 18.07 -5.37
CA VAL A 125 9.14 18.66 -4.32
C VAL A 125 10.51 17.99 -4.31
N PRO A 126 11.62 18.69 -4.62
CA PRO A 126 12.93 18.05 -4.78
C PRO A 126 13.46 17.40 -3.50
N SER A 127 13.13 17.96 -2.33
CA SER A 127 13.52 17.43 -1.02
C SER A 127 12.75 16.17 -0.61
N ARG A 128 11.71 15.78 -1.37
CA ARG A 128 10.95 14.55 -1.16
C ARG A 128 10.75 13.83 -2.50
N PRO A 129 11.80 13.15 -3.01
CA PRO A 129 11.71 12.43 -4.27
C PRO A 129 10.67 11.31 -4.19
N VAL A 130 10.27 10.81 -5.36
CA VAL A 130 9.31 9.71 -5.46
C VAL A 130 9.84 8.49 -4.71
N PHE A 131 9.01 7.96 -3.81
CA PHE A 131 9.31 6.76 -3.03
C PHE A 131 8.58 5.54 -3.58
N GLY A 132 9.16 4.35 -3.41
CA GLY A 132 8.51 3.08 -3.71
C GLY A 132 8.49 2.70 -5.18
N ILE A 133 9.23 3.41 -6.03
CA ILE A 133 9.35 3.16 -7.46
C ILE A 133 10.83 2.94 -7.84
N PRO A 134 11.14 2.00 -8.74
CA PRO A 134 12.50 1.80 -9.22
C PRO A 134 13.04 3.05 -9.88
N ASP A 135 14.29 3.39 -9.58
CA ASP A 135 15.00 4.41 -10.36
C ASP A 135 15.74 3.71 -11.48
N CYS A 136 15.17 3.81 -12.69
CA CYS A 136 15.70 3.22 -13.90
C CYS A 136 16.58 4.23 -14.64
N PRO A 137 17.92 4.16 -14.52
CA PRO A 137 18.77 5.10 -15.22
C PRO A 137 18.71 4.80 -16.72
N ASN A 138 18.56 5.85 -17.54
CA ASN A 138 18.71 5.82 -19.00
C ASN A 138 17.59 5.16 -19.82
N ASN A 139 16.35 5.11 -19.34
CA ASN A 139 15.20 4.59 -20.11
C ASN A 139 15.33 3.13 -20.62
N ASN A 140 16.34 2.37 -20.17
CA ASN A 140 16.51 0.95 -20.55
C ASN A 140 15.38 0.05 -20.01
N CYS A 141 14.48 0.63 -19.23
CA CYS A 141 13.29 0.02 -18.69
C CYS A 141 12.06 0.12 -19.63
N TRP A 142 12.17 0.89 -20.73
CA TRP A 142 11.10 1.07 -21.69
C TRP A 142 11.06 -0.12 -22.66
N GLY A 143 10.47 -1.25 -22.26
CA GLY A 143 10.26 -2.35 -23.20
C GLY A 143 9.58 -3.61 -22.67
N SER A 144 9.83 -4.01 -21.42
CA SER A 144 9.22 -5.23 -20.87
C SER A 144 9.39 -5.30 -19.36
N PHE A 145 8.98 -4.24 -18.66
CA PHE A 145 8.92 -4.25 -17.19
C PHE A 145 7.86 -5.27 -16.75
N GLN A 146 8.27 -6.51 -16.59
CA GLN A 146 7.48 -7.58 -16.00
C GLN A 146 8.21 -8.02 -14.74
N ILE A 147 7.49 -7.99 -13.62
CA ILE A 147 7.99 -8.55 -12.36
C ILE A 147 8.10 -10.07 -12.55
N ILE A 148 9.29 -10.62 -12.34
CA ILE A 148 9.46 -12.07 -12.37
C ILE A 148 8.64 -12.68 -11.24
N GLU A 149 8.02 -13.82 -11.51
CA GLU A 149 7.23 -14.55 -10.53
C GLU A 149 8.13 -15.16 -9.44
N LYS A 150 7.51 -15.45 -8.29
CA LYS A 150 8.18 -16.03 -7.11
C LYS A 150 8.98 -17.28 -7.47
N GLU A 151 8.40 -18.17 -8.26
CA GLU A 151 8.96 -19.46 -8.66
C GLU A 151 10.23 -19.25 -9.49
N LYS A 152 10.23 -18.25 -10.37
CA LYS A 152 11.40 -17.89 -11.17
C LYS A 152 12.53 -17.35 -10.29
N ALA A 153 12.21 -16.51 -9.30
CA ALA A 153 13.20 -16.00 -8.36
C ALA A 153 13.82 -17.12 -7.49
N VAL A 154 12.99 -18.07 -7.03
CA VAL A 154 13.45 -19.29 -6.33
C VAL A 154 14.39 -20.10 -7.20
N GLU A 155 14.03 -20.33 -8.47
CA GLU A 155 14.89 -21.07 -9.38
C GLU A 155 16.24 -20.38 -9.62
N ILE A 156 16.25 -19.05 -9.75
CA ILE A 156 17.49 -18.27 -9.86
C ILE A 156 18.35 -18.46 -8.61
N ALA A 157 17.77 -18.38 -7.40
CA ALA A 157 18.54 -18.57 -6.17
C ALA A 157 19.16 -19.97 -6.09
N ARG A 158 18.41 -21.01 -6.47
CA ARG A 158 18.89 -22.40 -6.56
C ARG A 158 20.06 -22.54 -7.53
N GLN A 159 19.90 -22.03 -8.75
CA GLN A 159 20.94 -22.08 -9.78
C GLN A 159 22.23 -21.34 -9.37
N ASN A 160 22.11 -20.36 -8.48
CA ASN A 160 23.23 -19.59 -7.95
C ASN A 160 23.73 -20.10 -6.57
N GLY A 161 23.35 -21.32 -6.19
CA GLY A 161 23.96 -22.01 -5.05
C GLY A 161 23.36 -21.65 -3.69
N LEU A 162 22.15 -21.10 -3.63
CA LEU A 162 21.40 -21.12 -2.38
C LEU A 162 21.04 -22.57 -2.06
N GLU A 163 21.58 -23.09 -0.97
CA GLU A 163 21.37 -24.46 -0.52
C GLU A 163 19.98 -24.64 0.14
N GLU A 164 19.44 -25.85 0.05
CA GLU A 164 18.23 -26.23 0.79
C GLU A 164 18.44 -26.04 2.30
N GLY A 165 17.41 -25.55 2.98
CA GLY A 165 17.45 -25.36 4.43
C GLY A 165 16.94 -26.59 5.19
N ILE A 166 17.01 -26.54 6.51
CA ILE A 166 16.28 -27.47 7.38
C ILE A 166 14.75 -27.25 7.34
N LYS A 167 14.31 -26.21 6.62
CA LYS A 167 12.93 -25.80 6.36
C LYS A 167 12.85 -25.26 4.93
N GLU A 168 11.62 -25.19 4.41
CA GLU A 168 11.34 -24.50 3.14
C GLU A 168 11.87 -23.06 3.16
N TRP A 169 12.32 -22.59 2.01
CA TRP A 169 12.78 -21.22 1.87
C TRP A 169 11.65 -20.23 2.14
N ARG A 170 11.97 -19.23 2.97
CA ARG A 170 11.09 -18.08 3.13
C ARG A 170 11.36 -17.12 1.99
N VAL A 171 10.30 -16.78 1.26
CA VAL A 171 10.37 -15.86 0.12
C VAL A 171 9.48 -14.66 0.40
N SER A 172 10.04 -13.46 0.31
CA SER A 172 9.33 -12.19 0.48
C SER A 172 9.61 -11.25 -0.68
N PHE A 173 8.59 -10.53 -1.11
CA PHE A 173 8.71 -9.44 -2.09
C PHE A 173 8.67 -8.10 -1.35
N HIS A 174 9.61 -7.19 -1.62
CA HIS A 174 9.57 -5.83 -1.07
C HIS A 174 10.35 -4.82 -1.93
N PHE A 175 10.13 -3.53 -1.68
CA PHE A 175 10.93 -2.46 -2.29
C PHE A 175 12.14 -2.17 -1.40
N TYR A 176 13.35 -2.39 -1.91
CA TYR A 176 14.59 -2.15 -1.18
C TYR A 176 15.04 -0.70 -1.37
N ALA A 177 14.56 0.19 -0.49
CA ALA A 177 14.91 1.60 -0.51
C ALA A 177 16.39 1.84 -0.12
N GLY A 178 16.96 2.95 -0.61
CA GLY A 178 18.33 3.36 -0.31
C GLY A 178 19.33 2.76 -1.31
N THR A 179 19.89 1.58 -0.99
CA THR A 179 21.03 1.01 -1.73
C THR A 179 20.69 0.64 -3.17
N PHE A 180 19.54 -0.01 -3.38
CA PHE A 180 19.14 -0.49 -4.71
C PHE A 180 18.00 0.33 -5.31
N ASN A 181 17.14 0.91 -4.49
CA ASN A 181 15.91 1.60 -4.90
C ASN A 181 15.16 0.79 -5.97
N ASN A 182 14.90 -0.48 -5.68
CA ASN A 182 14.30 -1.41 -6.64
C ASN A 182 13.47 -2.48 -5.94
N TYR A 183 12.59 -3.16 -6.67
CA TYR A 183 11.84 -4.30 -6.17
C TYR A 183 12.73 -5.55 -6.13
N VAL A 184 12.66 -6.28 -5.02
CA VAL A 184 13.46 -7.48 -4.81
C VAL A 184 12.62 -8.63 -4.30
N TRP A 185 13.00 -9.82 -4.74
CA TRP A 185 12.69 -11.07 -4.07
C TRP A 185 13.80 -11.36 -3.07
N GLU A 186 13.45 -11.39 -1.80
CA GLU A 186 14.33 -11.84 -0.73
C GLU A 186 14.04 -13.30 -0.42
N ILE A 187 15.04 -14.14 -0.62
CA ILE A 187 14.94 -15.60 -0.46
C ILE A 187 15.89 -16.01 0.64
N ASN A 188 15.33 -16.54 1.72
CA ASN A 188 16.04 -16.93 2.92
C ASN A 188 15.98 -18.44 3.11
N ASN A 189 17.13 -19.08 3.27
CA ASN A 189 17.17 -20.45 3.81
C ASN A 189 17.45 -20.40 5.32
N THR A 190 17.03 -21.43 6.04
CA THR A 190 17.39 -21.65 7.45
C THR A 190 18.32 -22.85 7.50
N LEU A 191 19.56 -22.67 7.95
CA LEU A 191 20.58 -23.73 7.99
C LEU A 191 20.72 -24.36 9.37
N MET A 192 20.34 -23.63 10.42
CA MET A 192 20.40 -24.09 11.79
C MET A 192 19.33 -23.37 12.60
N GLU A 193 18.72 -24.11 13.53
CA GLU A 193 17.80 -23.60 14.54
C GLU A 193 18.10 -24.32 15.86
N ASP A 194 18.24 -23.56 16.92
CA ASP A 194 18.50 -24.06 18.27
C ASP A 194 17.49 -23.47 19.25
N LYS A 195 16.82 -24.37 19.98
CA LYS A 195 15.83 -24.10 21.03
C LYS A 195 16.18 -24.82 22.34
N SER A 196 17.42 -25.27 22.48
CA SER A 196 17.87 -26.05 23.64
C SER A 196 17.82 -25.26 24.95
N VAL A 197 17.96 -23.93 24.88
CA VAL A 197 17.88 -23.05 26.04
C VAL A 197 16.46 -22.49 26.18
N PRO A 198 15.75 -22.75 27.30
CA PRO A 198 14.43 -22.19 27.54
C PRO A 198 14.44 -20.65 27.49
N GLY A 199 13.53 -20.09 26.69
CA GLY A 199 13.41 -18.64 26.53
C GLY A 199 14.39 -18.02 25.53
N GLN A 200 15.27 -18.80 24.90
CA GLN A 200 16.14 -18.33 23.82
C GLN A 200 15.80 -19.04 22.51
N TYR A 201 15.94 -18.30 21.42
CA TYR A 201 15.86 -18.87 20.08
C TYR A 201 17.05 -18.38 19.27
N MET A 202 17.81 -19.31 18.71
CA MET A 202 18.87 -19.00 17.75
C MET A 202 18.56 -19.63 16.41
N ALA A 203 18.72 -18.86 15.34
CA ALA A 203 18.73 -19.40 13.98
C ALA A 203 19.75 -18.67 13.11
N LYS A 204 20.26 -19.35 12.09
CA LYS A 204 21.13 -18.74 11.08
C LYS A 204 20.86 -19.32 9.70
N GLY A 205 21.23 -18.56 8.68
CA GLY A 205 21.10 -18.97 7.30
C GLY A 205 21.72 -17.97 6.33
N LYS A 206 21.29 -18.05 5.08
CA LYS A 206 21.69 -17.19 3.97
C LYS A 206 20.47 -16.50 3.37
N THR A 207 20.69 -15.29 2.88
CA THR A 207 19.74 -14.45 2.16
C THR A 207 20.28 -14.18 0.77
N PHE A 208 19.45 -14.39 -0.24
CA PHE A 208 19.66 -13.90 -1.59
C PHE A 208 18.67 -12.77 -1.86
N LEU A 209 19.17 -11.62 -2.32
CA LEU A 209 18.35 -10.53 -2.85
C LEU A 209 18.41 -10.59 -4.37
N VAL A 210 17.32 -11.04 -4.97
CA VAL A 210 17.15 -11.15 -6.43
C VAL A 210 16.37 -9.94 -6.92
N ASN A 211 16.90 -9.23 -7.90
CA ASN A 211 16.21 -8.15 -8.60
C ASN A 211 14.94 -8.71 -9.25
N ALA A 212 13.78 -8.16 -8.88
CA ALA A 212 12.52 -8.66 -9.38
C ALA A 212 12.25 -8.27 -10.84
N MET A 213 13.07 -7.40 -11.43
CA MET A 213 12.91 -6.94 -12.81
C MET A 213 13.58 -7.85 -13.84
N ASP A 214 14.80 -8.32 -13.55
CA ASP A 214 15.63 -9.06 -14.51
C ASP A 214 16.20 -10.36 -13.95
N GLY A 215 15.99 -10.64 -12.66
CA GLY A 215 16.52 -11.82 -12.00
C GLY A 215 18.00 -11.74 -11.61
N SER A 216 18.67 -10.61 -11.80
CA SER A 216 20.05 -10.43 -11.33
C SER A 216 20.13 -10.51 -9.80
N ILE A 217 21.22 -11.03 -9.26
CA ILE A 217 21.43 -11.10 -7.81
C ILE A 217 22.12 -9.82 -7.35
N PHE A 218 21.44 -9.04 -6.52
CA PHE A 218 22.00 -7.84 -5.91
C PHE A 218 22.92 -8.14 -4.74
N LYS A 219 22.56 -9.14 -3.92
CA LYS A 219 23.30 -9.43 -2.70
C LYS A 219 23.11 -10.87 -2.27
N ILE A 220 24.19 -11.44 -1.74
CA ILE A 220 24.19 -12.67 -0.96
C ILE A 220 24.75 -12.33 0.42
N SER A 221 24.07 -12.71 1.49
CA SER A 221 24.53 -12.46 2.85
C SER A 221 24.13 -13.56 3.82
N ASN A 222 24.90 -13.73 4.88
CA ASN A 222 24.51 -14.56 6.01
C ASN A 222 23.62 -13.75 6.96
N TRP A 223 22.69 -14.42 7.63
CA TRP A 223 21.88 -13.84 8.69
C TRP A 223 21.93 -14.72 9.95
N THR A 224 21.76 -14.08 11.11
CA THR A 224 21.61 -14.73 12.41
C THR A 224 20.50 -14.01 13.17
N MET A 225 19.62 -14.77 13.82
CA MET A 225 18.61 -14.26 14.73
C MET A 225 18.85 -14.85 16.11
N VAL A 226 18.85 -13.99 17.12
CA VAL A 226 18.91 -14.35 18.53
C VAL A 226 17.83 -13.55 19.24
N THR A 227 16.91 -14.24 19.92
CA THR A 227 15.89 -13.61 20.77
C THR A 227 16.05 -14.02 22.21
#